data_AF-A0A7J8NTS4-F1
#
_entry.id   AF-A0A7J8NTS4-F1
#
_cell.length_a   1.000
_cell.length_b   1.000
_cell.length_c   1.000
_cell.angle_alpha   90.00
_cell.angle_beta   90.00
_cell.angle_gamma   90.00
#
_symmetry.space_group_name_H-M   'P 1'
#
loop_
_entity.id
_entity.type
_entity.pdbx_description
1 polymer ?
#
loop_
_entity_poly.entity_id
_entity_poly.type
_entity_poly.pdbx_seq_one_letter_code
_entity_poly.pdbx_strand_id
1 'polypeptide(L)'
;MNPLDNSDHPQLPTIKIHHPSSPHHSTSTATPTAGARRKIGVAVDLSDESAFAVRWAVQNYIRADDAVVLLHVSPTSVLFGADWGPLPHTPQSPGTPHSQQKLEDDFDAFTASKAADLAKPLKEAGIPFKIHIVKDHDMRERLCLEVERLGLSAVIMGSRGFGAEKRGSDGKLGSVSDYCVHHCVCPVVVVRYPDDKDVGNAQPVVTVKEAEVEEEGGKG
;
A
#
# COMPACT_ATOMS: atom_id res chain seq x y z
N MET A 1 -60.85 47.72 -13.46
CA MET A 1 -59.97 47.97 -14.61
C MET A 1 -58.52 47.81 -14.17
N ASN A 2 -57.71 47.20 -15.05
CA ASN A 2 -56.26 46.99 -15.03
C ASN A 2 -55.67 45.83 -14.19
N PRO A 3 -54.57 45.21 -14.70
CA PRO A 3 -54.66 43.83 -15.19
C PRO A 3 -53.40 42.97 -14.85
N LEU A 4 -53.42 41.71 -15.32
CA LEU A 4 -52.28 40.84 -15.67
C LEU A 4 -51.12 40.73 -14.68
N ASP A 5 -50.96 39.55 -14.08
CA ASP A 5 -49.63 38.93 -14.10
C ASP A 5 -49.73 37.47 -14.51
N ASN A 6 -48.89 37.14 -15.47
CA ASN A 6 -48.79 35.94 -16.26
C ASN A 6 -47.59 35.17 -15.72
N SER A 7 -47.78 33.94 -15.26
CA SER A 7 -46.65 33.06 -14.93
C SER A 7 -46.99 31.64 -15.37
N ASP A 8 -46.95 31.45 -16.68
CA ASP A 8 -46.69 30.15 -17.31
C ASP A 8 -45.30 29.66 -16.88
N HIS A 9 -45.24 28.87 -15.81
CA HIS A 9 -44.09 28.03 -15.51
C HIS A 9 -44.44 26.58 -15.86
N PRO A 10 -43.67 25.92 -16.75
CA PRO A 10 -43.90 24.52 -17.05
C PRO A 10 -43.55 23.68 -15.80
N GLN A 11 -44.55 22.96 -15.26
CA GLN A 11 -44.31 21.98 -14.21
C GLN A 11 -43.43 20.85 -14.76
N LEU A 12 -42.21 20.73 -14.23
CA LEU A 12 -41.34 19.59 -14.48
C LEU A 12 -41.97 18.32 -13.86
N PRO A 13 -41.95 17.18 -14.55
CA PRO A 13 -42.48 15.93 -14.00
C PRO A 13 -41.64 15.48 -12.81
N THR A 14 -42.31 15.21 -11.68
CA THR A 14 -41.69 14.61 -10.50
C THR A 14 -41.30 13.16 -10.81
N ILE A 15 -40.03 12.93 -11.16
CA ILE A 15 -39.48 11.59 -11.30
C ILE A 15 -39.33 11.00 -9.89
N LYS A 16 -40.21 10.05 -9.54
CA LYS A 16 -40.01 9.19 -8.36
C LYS A 16 -39.00 8.11 -8.72
N ILE A 17 -37.74 8.32 -8.37
CA ILE A 17 -36.70 7.31 -8.47
C ILE A 17 -37.00 6.26 -7.40
N HIS A 18 -37.41 5.06 -7.81
CA HIS A 18 -37.50 3.92 -6.92
C HIS A 18 -36.09 3.32 -6.82
N HIS A 19 -35.41 3.54 -5.70
CA HIS A 19 -34.13 2.90 -5.44
C HIS A 19 -34.44 1.43 -5.14
N PRO A 20 -34.01 0.46 -5.97
CA PRO A 20 -34.05 -0.92 -5.53
C PRO A 20 -33.10 -1.02 -4.33
N SER A 21 -33.63 -1.45 -3.18
CA SER A 21 -32.82 -1.75 -1.99
C SER A 21 -31.66 -2.63 -2.42
N SER A 22 -30.45 -2.10 -2.28
CA SER A 22 -29.24 -2.85 -2.58
C SER A 22 -29.28 -4.15 -1.77
N PRO A 23 -29.04 -5.32 -2.38
CA PRO A 23 -28.96 -6.55 -1.63
C PRO A 23 -27.73 -6.43 -0.72
N HIS A 24 -27.97 -6.12 0.56
CA HIS A 24 -27.01 -6.31 1.63
C HIS A 24 -26.70 -7.81 1.70
N HIS A 25 -25.75 -8.26 0.90
CA HIS A 25 -25.13 -9.55 1.09
C HIS A 25 -23.95 -9.33 2.04
N SER A 26 -24.28 -9.22 3.33
CA SER A 26 -23.31 -9.38 4.42
C SER A 26 -23.04 -10.87 4.60
N THR A 27 -22.52 -11.54 3.58
CA THR A 27 -21.70 -12.73 3.81
C THR A 27 -20.29 -12.24 4.06
N SER A 28 -20.07 -11.73 5.27
CA SER A 28 -18.74 -11.56 5.81
C SER A 28 -18.13 -12.96 5.93
N THR A 29 -17.45 -13.41 4.87
CA THR A 29 -16.32 -14.31 5.05
C THR A 29 -15.43 -13.60 6.06
N ALA A 30 -15.43 -14.11 7.30
CA ALA A 30 -14.63 -13.53 8.38
C ALA A 30 -13.20 -13.48 7.86
N THR A 31 -12.73 -12.29 7.51
CA THR A 31 -11.35 -12.11 7.09
C THR A 31 -10.52 -12.52 8.30
N PRO A 32 -9.43 -13.30 8.14
CA PRO A 32 -8.62 -13.76 9.27
C PRO A 32 -8.10 -12.62 10.16
N THR A 33 -8.20 -11.38 9.70
CA THR A 33 -7.80 -10.15 10.40
C THR A 33 -8.94 -9.41 11.12
N ALA A 34 -10.20 -9.86 11.06
CA ALA A 34 -11.37 -9.09 11.50
C ALA A 34 -11.51 -8.97 13.04
N GLY A 35 -10.94 -9.91 13.79
CA GLY A 35 -10.96 -9.91 15.26
C GLY A 35 -9.69 -9.35 15.94
N ALA A 36 -8.72 -8.89 15.16
CA ALA A 36 -7.44 -8.43 15.69
C ALA A 36 -7.54 -7.02 16.30
N ARG A 37 -6.76 -6.77 17.36
CA ARG A 37 -6.73 -5.45 18.03
C ARG A 37 -6.01 -4.41 17.17
N ARG A 38 -4.99 -4.82 16.43
CA ARG A 38 -4.28 -3.99 15.44
C ARG A 38 -4.10 -4.76 14.14
N LYS A 39 -4.13 -4.02 13.03
CA LYS A 39 -3.79 -4.54 11.70
C LYS A 39 -2.43 -3.96 11.31
N ILE A 40 -1.41 -4.80 11.21
CA ILE A 40 -0.05 -4.38 10.88
C ILE A 40 0.21 -4.65 9.40
N GLY A 41 0.57 -3.61 8.65
CA GLY A 41 1.03 -3.74 7.27
C GLY A 41 2.49 -4.14 7.21
N VAL A 42 2.84 -5.05 6.32
CA VAL A 42 4.24 -5.26 5.91
C VAL A 42 4.30 -5.12 4.40
N ALA A 43 4.96 -4.06 3.93
CA ALA A 43 5.12 -3.80 2.50
C ALA A 43 6.25 -4.69 1.96
N VAL A 44 5.95 -5.41 0.87
CA VAL A 44 6.90 -6.35 0.25
C VAL A 44 7.03 -6.08 -1.25
N ASP A 45 8.25 -6.18 -1.76
CA ASP A 45 8.62 -6.01 -3.17
C ASP A 45 9.30 -7.28 -3.73
N LEU A 46 9.11 -8.42 -3.05
CA LEU A 46 9.68 -9.73 -3.40
C LEU A 46 11.21 -9.81 -3.33
N SER A 47 11.85 -8.81 -2.72
CA SER A 47 13.29 -8.78 -2.45
C SER A 47 13.69 -9.48 -1.15
N ASP A 48 14.97 -9.75 -0.98
CA ASP A 48 15.53 -10.29 0.27
C ASP A 48 15.40 -9.29 1.43
N GLU A 49 15.48 -7.99 1.14
CA GLU A 49 15.29 -6.91 2.11
C GLU A 49 13.88 -6.91 2.69
N SER A 50 12.87 -7.08 1.83
CA SER A 50 11.48 -7.21 2.28
C SER A 50 11.24 -8.53 3.02
N ALA A 51 11.85 -9.63 2.59
CA ALA A 51 11.76 -10.92 3.26
C ALA A 51 12.36 -10.88 4.67
N PHE A 52 13.47 -10.17 4.84
CA PHE A 52 14.05 -9.90 6.14
C PHE A 52 13.15 -9.05 7.01
N ALA A 53 12.52 -7.99 6.45
CA ALA A 53 11.58 -7.16 7.19
C ALA A 53 10.39 -7.97 7.74
N VAL A 54 9.87 -8.95 7.00
CA VAL A 54 8.82 -9.86 7.52
C VAL A 54 9.33 -10.66 8.72
N ARG A 55 10.52 -11.28 8.62
CA ARG A 55 11.10 -12.05 9.73
C ARG A 55 11.37 -11.17 10.95
N TRP A 56 11.93 -9.99 10.74
CA TRP A 56 12.20 -9.02 11.78
C TRP A 56 10.91 -8.57 12.47
N ALA A 57 9.85 -8.29 11.71
CA ALA A 57 8.55 -7.88 12.23
C ALA A 57 7.96 -8.93 13.16
N VAL A 58 8.01 -10.22 12.75
CA VAL A 58 7.52 -11.34 13.56
C VAL A 58 8.25 -11.44 14.89
N GLN A 59 9.57 -11.19 14.89
CA GLN A 59 10.41 -11.34 16.07
C GLN A 59 10.35 -10.13 17.02
N ASN A 60 10.13 -8.92 16.51
CA ASN A 60 10.40 -7.68 17.27
C ASN A 60 9.20 -6.75 17.40
N TYR A 61 8.19 -6.84 16.53
CA TYR A 61 7.14 -5.82 16.45
C TYR A 61 5.73 -6.40 16.62
N ILE A 62 5.45 -7.52 15.94
CA ILE A 62 4.13 -8.14 15.88
C ILE A 62 3.85 -8.85 17.21
N ARG A 63 2.63 -8.66 17.72
CA ARG A 63 2.11 -9.28 18.94
C ARG A 63 1.09 -10.38 18.59
N ALA A 64 0.79 -11.22 19.58
CA ALA A 64 -0.15 -12.34 19.39
C ALA A 64 -1.60 -11.89 19.10
N ASP A 65 -1.99 -10.66 19.46
CA ASP A 65 -3.30 -10.06 19.22
C ASP A 65 -3.37 -9.22 17.93
N ASP A 66 -2.28 -9.16 17.17
CA ASP A 66 -2.21 -8.48 15.89
C ASP A 66 -2.62 -9.41 14.74
N ALA A 67 -3.08 -8.82 13.65
CA ALA A 67 -3.16 -9.49 12.36
C ALA A 67 -2.35 -8.73 11.31
N VAL A 68 -1.78 -9.48 10.37
CA VAL A 68 -0.86 -8.92 9.38
C VAL A 68 -1.49 -8.83 8.01
N VAL A 69 -1.22 -7.73 7.31
CA VAL A 69 -1.46 -7.62 5.87
C VAL A 69 -0.11 -7.52 5.16
N LEU A 70 0.26 -8.59 4.43
CA LEU A 70 1.38 -8.53 3.50
C LEU A 70 0.92 -7.77 2.25
N LEU A 71 1.44 -6.57 2.07
CA LEU A 71 1.00 -5.63 1.05
C LEU A 71 2.04 -5.55 -0.07
N HIS A 72 1.66 -5.97 -1.27
CA HIS A 72 2.50 -5.88 -2.46
C HIS A 72 1.82 -5.01 -3.51
N VAL A 73 2.55 -4.07 -4.08
CA VAL A 73 2.12 -3.32 -5.26
C VAL A 73 2.89 -3.87 -6.45
N SER A 74 2.19 -4.57 -7.33
CA SER A 74 2.74 -5.00 -8.62
C SER A 74 2.65 -3.84 -9.61
N PRO A 75 3.76 -3.46 -10.26
CA PRO A 75 3.70 -2.56 -11.41
C PRO A 75 2.73 -3.13 -12.46
N THR A 76 1.95 -2.27 -13.08
CA THR A 76 1.08 -2.65 -14.19
C THR A 76 1.57 -1.98 -15.47
N SER A 77 1.67 -2.71 -16.57
CA SER A 77 1.99 -2.14 -17.89
C SER A 77 0.74 -1.75 -18.68
N VAL A 78 -0.44 -2.15 -18.21
CA VAL A 78 -1.70 -1.93 -18.91
C VAL A 78 -2.27 -0.55 -18.56
N LEU A 79 -2.19 0.37 -19.51
CA LEU A 79 -3.19 1.43 -19.65
C LEU A 79 -4.47 0.75 -20.15
N PHE A 80 -5.29 0.24 -19.24
CA PHE A 80 -6.62 -0.25 -19.63
C PHE A 80 -7.43 0.92 -20.19
N GLY A 81 -7.61 0.94 -21.51
CA GLY A 81 -8.64 1.74 -22.15
C GLY A 81 -8.21 2.99 -22.91
N ALA A 82 -6.93 3.17 -23.25
CA ALA A 82 -6.58 4.22 -24.21
C ALA A 82 -5.54 3.78 -25.24
N ASP A 83 -6.06 3.35 -26.38
CA ASP A 83 -5.49 3.73 -27.68
C ASP A 83 -5.33 5.26 -27.69
N TRP A 84 -4.11 5.75 -27.39
CA TRP A 84 -3.73 7.14 -27.62
C TRP A 84 -2.90 7.29 -28.90
N GLY A 85 -3.17 6.47 -29.92
CA GLY A 85 -2.46 6.52 -31.19
C GLY A 85 -1.00 6.04 -31.11
N PRO A 86 -0.29 6.00 -32.24
CA PRO A 86 1.03 5.37 -32.33
C PRO A 86 2.06 6.19 -31.54
N LEU A 87 2.48 5.69 -30.38
CA LEU A 87 3.71 6.15 -29.76
C LEU A 87 4.90 5.71 -30.64
N PRO A 88 5.79 6.62 -31.04
CA PRO A 88 6.95 6.26 -31.83
C PRO A 88 7.96 5.49 -30.96
N HIS A 89 8.28 4.27 -31.39
CA HIS A 89 9.44 3.47 -30.98
C HIS A 89 9.40 2.75 -29.63
N THR A 90 8.52 1.74 -29.54
CA THR A 90 8.88 0.47 -28.90
C THR A 90 8.52 -0.66 -29.87
N PRO A 91 9.41 -1.62 -30.18
CA PRO A 91 9.05 -2.78 -30.98
C PRO A 91 8.13 -3.66 -30.13
N GLN A 92 6.85 -3.32 -30.10
CA GLN A 92 5.81 -4.21 -29.61
C GLN A 92 5.63 -5.26 -30.70
N SER A 93 6.25 -6.43 -30.51
CA SER A 93 5.80 -7.62 -31.23
C SER A 93 4.30 -7.72 -31.01
N PRO A 94 3.48 -7.85 -32.07
CA PRO A 94 2.05 -8.03 -31.94
C PRO A 94 1.82 -9.44 -31.39
N GLY A 95 1.95 -9.60 -30.08
CA GLY A 95 1.47 -10.78 -29.38
C GLY A 95 -0.03 -10.87 -29.61
N THR A 96 -0.52 -12.06 -29.94
CA THR A 96 -1.97 -12.29 -29.94
C THR A 96 -2.51 -11.96 -28.54
N PRO A 97 -3.73 -11.42 -28.38
CA PRO A 97 -4.30 -11.08 -27.07
C PRO A 97 -4.21 -12.25 -26.06
N HIS A 98 -4.34 -13.48 -26.57
CA HIS A 98 -4.21 -14.71 -25.80
C HIS A 98 -2.78 -14.96 -25.26
N SER A 99 -1.74 -14.54 -25.98
CA SER A 99 -0.35 -14.66 -25.53
C SER A 99 0.00 -13.64 -24.44
N GLN A 100 -0.51 -12.42 -24.53
CA GLN A 100 -0.31 -11.39 -23.51
C GLN A 100 -1.03 -11.75 -22.20
N GLN A 101 -2.29 -12.18 -22.30
CA GLN A 101 -3.06 -12.61 -21.13
C GLN A 101 -2.38 -13.77 -20.39
N LYS A 102 -1.83 -14.75 -21.14
CA LYS A 102 -1.10 -15.86 -20.55
C LYS A 102 0.17 -15.41 -19.82
N LEU A 103 0.93 -14.46 -20.38
CA LEU A 103 2.12 -13.91 -19.72
C LEU A 103 1.76 -13.15 -18.43
N GLU A 104 0.65 -12.42 -18.44
CA GLU A 104 0.13 -11.73 -17.26
C GLU A 104 -0.32 -12.73 -16.18
N ASP A 105 -1.03 -13.79 -16.56
CA ASP A 105 -1.45 -14.86 -15.64
C ASP A 105 -0.23 -15.59 -15.02
N ASP A 106 0.78 -15.91 -15.83
CA ASP A 106 2.02 -16.54 -15.37
C ASP A 106 2.78 -15.62 -14.39
N PHE A 107 2.81 -14.31 -14.64
CA PHE A 107 3.42 -13.32 -13.76
C PHE A 107 2.66 -13.15 -12.44
N ASP A 108 1.32 -13.12 -12.49
CA ASP A 108 0.46 -13.06 -11.31
C ASP A 108 0.63 -14.33 -10.45
N ALA A 109 0.69 -15.51 -11.09
CA ALA A 109 0.94 -16.77 -10.41
C ALA A 109 2.32 -16.80 -9.74
N PHE A 110 3.35 -16.30 -10.43
CA PHE A 110 4.70 -16.18 -9.85
C PHE A 110 4.72 -15.23 -8.65
N THR A 111 4.08 -14.07 -8.78
CA THR A 111 3.97 -13.06 -7.72
C THR A 111 3.24 -13.62 -6.49
N ALA A 112 2.12 -14.30 -6.70
CA ALA A 112 1.35 -14.94 -5.63
C ALA A 112 2.17 -16.02 -4.92
N SER A 113 2.91 -16.85 -5.67
CA SER A 113 3.80 -17.87 -5.11
C SER A 113 4.90 -17.25 -4.23
N LYS A 114 5.58 -16.21 -4.72
CA LYS A 114 6.61 -15.50 -3.95
C LYS A 114 6.05 -14.81 -2.72
N ALA A 115 4.90 -14.17 -2.82
CA ALA A 115 4.24 -13.56 -1.66
C ALA A 115 3.84 -14.62 -0.61
N ALA A 116 3.42 -15.82 -1.04
CA ALA A 116 3.16 -16.94 -0.13
C ALA A 116 4.43 -17.44 0.56
N ASP A 117 5.57 -17.48 -0.15
CA ASP A 117 6.87 -17.80 0.45
C ASP A 117 7.26 -16.79 1.54
N LEU A 118 7.06 -15.49 1.28
CA LEU A 118 7.31 -14.43 2.26
C LEU A 118 6.42 -14.55 3.51
N ALA A 119 5.25 -15.19 3.39
CA ALA A 119 4.34 -15.38 4.50
C ALA A 119 4.68 -16.57 5.41
N LYS A 120 5.66 -17.42 5.05
CA LYS A 120 6.04 -18.58 5.87
C LYS A 120 6.37 -18.24 7.33
N PRO A 121 7.16 -17.18 7.64
CA PRO A 121 7.44 -16.83 9.03
C PRO A 121 6.19 -16.48 9.85
N LEU A 122 5.18 -15.87 9.20
CA LEU A 122 3.89 -15.56 9.86
C LEU A 122 3.10 -16.84 10.13
N LYS A 123 3.07 -17.75 9.15
CA LYS A 123 2.39 -19.06 9.26
C LYS A 123 3.02 -19.91 10.37
N GLU A 124 4.34 -19.98 10.42
CA GLU A 124 5.10 -20.72 11.42
C GLU A 124 4.90 -20.15 12.83
N ALA A 125 4.79 -18.82 12.96
CA ALA A 125 4.48 -18.15 14.21
C ALA A 125 2.99 -18.19 14.61
N GLY A 126 2.11 -18.77 13.78
CA GLY A 126 0.67 -18.80 14.04
C GLY A 126 -0.02 -17.44 14.01
N ILE A 127 0.58 -16.44 13.37
CA ILE A 127 0.05 -15.08 13.27
C ILE A 127 -1.01 -15.04 12.17
N PRO A 128 -2.24 -14.55 12.43
CA PRO A 128 -3.24 -14.37 11.39
C PRO A 128 -2.77 -13.37 10.34
N PHE A 129 -2.79 -13.76 9.06
CA PHE A 129 -2.40 -12.86 7.98
C PHE A 129 -3.27 -13.00 6.73
N LYS A 130 -3.22 -11.98 5.88
CA LYS A 130 -3.67 -12.05 4.49
C LYS A 130 -2.63 -11.43 3.57
N ILE A 131 -2.58 -11.91 2.34
CA ILE A 131 -1.77 -11.33 1.26
C ILE A 131 -2.68 -10.42 0.45
N HIS A 132 -2.27 -9.17 0.27
CA HIS A 132 -3.01 -8.14 -0.46
C HIS A 132 -2.12 -7.63 -1.59
N ILE A 133 -2.37 -8.11 -2.80
CA ILE A 133 -1.66 -7.70 -4.02
C ILE A 133 -2.54 -6.72 -4.78
N VAL A 134 -2.00 -5.55 -5.11
CA VAL A 134 -2.66 -4.54 -5.94
C VAL A 134 -1.79 -4.20 -7.14
N LYS A 135 -2.43 -3.81 -8.25
CA LYS A 135 -1.75 -3.38 -9.47
C LYS A 135 -1.86 -1.87 -9.60
N ASP A 136 -0.74 -1.19 -9.82
CA ASP A 136 -0.70 0.27 -9.98
C ASP A 136 0.56 0.74 -10.71
N HIS A 137 0.53 1.97 -11.22
CA HIS A 137 1.68 2.63 -11.87
C HIS A 137 2.55 3.38 -10.86
N ASP A 138 1.94 4.04 -9.87
CA ASP A 138 2.69 4.68 -8.78
C ASP A 138 2.62 3.85 -7.50
N MET A 139 3.68 3.06 -7.28
CA MET A 139 3.79 2.20 -6.10
C MET A 139 3.79 2.99 -4.78
N ARG A 140 4.34 4.21 -4.77
CA ARG A 140 4.52 5.00 -3.54
C ARG A 140 3.19 5.55 -3.06
N GLU A 141 2.44 6.15 -3.97
CA GLU A 141 1.09 6.65 -3.72
C GLU A 141 0.15 5.49 -3.40
N ARG A 142 0.18 4.42 -4.23
CA ARG A 142 -0.70 3.28 -4.02
C ARG A 142 -0.51 2.64 -2.66
N LEU A 143 0.73 2.50 -2.19
CA LEU A 143 1.01 1.92 -0.89
C LEU A 143 0.37 2.73 0.23
N CYS A 144 0.48 4.06 0.19
CA CYS A 144 -0.13 4.94 1.19
C CYS A 144 -1.66 4.86 1.18
N LEU A 145 -2.28 4.85 -0.01
CA LEU A 145 -3.73 4.70 -0.17
C LEU A 145 -4.23 3.36 0.39
N GLU A 146 -3.52 2.26 0.12
CA GLU A 146 -3.89 0.95 0.66
C GLU A 146 -3.72 0.87 2.18
N VAL A 147 -2.69 1.51 2.73
CA VAL A 147 -2.47 1.62 4.18
C VAL A 147 -3.67 2.29 4.86
N GLU A 148 -4.14 3.40 4.32
CA GLU A 148 -5.32 4.11 4.81
C GLU A 148 -6.61 3.31 4.60
N ARG A 149 -6.85 2.83 3.38
CA ARG A 149 -8.05 2.06 3.01
C ARG A 149 -8.22 0.80 3.84
N LEU A 150 -7.13 0.13 4.19
CA LEU A 150 -7.13 -1.07 5.02
C LEU A 150 -7.15 -0.75 6.52
N GLY A 151 -7.01 0.52 6.92
CA GLY A 151 -6.98 0.96 8.30
C GLY A 151 -5.86 0.28 9.08
N LEU A 152 -4.65 0.33 8.53
CA LEU A 152 -3.46 -0.27 9.17
C LEU A 152 -2.99 0.63 10.31
N SER A 153 -2.60 0.01 11.42
CA SER A 153 -2.13 0.72 12.63
C SER A 153 -0.66 1.09 12.55
N ALA A 154 0.12 0.41 11.71
CA ALA A 154 1.49 0.72 11.36
C ALA A 154 1.85 -0.02 10.05
N VAL A 155 2.85 0.48 9.33
CA VAL A 155 3.43 -0.19 8.15
C VAL A 155 4.92 -0.45 8.35
N ILE A 156 5.37 -1.66 8.04
CA ILE A 156 6.76 -2.08 8.14
C ILE A 156 7.30 -2.26 6.72
N MET A 157 8.50 -1.74 6.46
CA MET A 157 9.13 -1.75 5.15
C MET A 157 10.58 -2.19 5.22
N GLY A 158 11.04 -2.95 4.24
CA GLY A 158 12.46 -3.23 4.04
C GLY A 158 13.20 -2.03 3.47
N SER A 159 14.50 -1.96 3.75
CA SER A 159 15.43 -1.03 3.12
C SER A 159 16.80 -1.66 2.99
N ARG A 160 17.55 -1.22 1.99
CA ARG A 160 18.94 -1.65 1.77
C ARG A 160 19.80 -1.14 2.94
N GLY A 161 20.68 -2.00 3.46
CA GLY A 161 21.54 -1.74 4.62
C GLY A 161 22.55 -0.60 4.44
N PHE A 162 23.35 -0.35 5.48
CA PHE A 162 24.40 0.68 5.51
C PHE A 162 25.54 0.40 4.52
N GLY A 163 25.66 -0.81 3.95
CA GLY A 163 26.63 -1.18 2.92
C GLY A 163 26.42 -0.48 1.58
N ALA A 164 25.23 0.08 1.33
CA ALA A 164 24.95 0.97 0.20
C ALA A 164 25.65 2.34 0.35
N GLU A 165 26.04 2.74 1.56
CA GLU A 165 26.75 4.00 1.82
C GLU A 165 28.12 4.03 1.15
N LYS A 166 28.82 2.89 1.07
CA LYS A 166 30.09 2.79 0.33
C LYS A 166 29.93 2.87 -1.20
N ARG A 167 28.71 2.76 -1.72
CA ARG A 167 28.38 2.94 -3.14
C ARG A 167 27.70 4.29 -3.43
N GLY A 168 27.88 5.27 -2.55
CA GLY A 168 27.47 6.66 -2.80
C GLY A 168 26.00 6.96 -2.54
N SER A 169 25.29 6.13 -1.76
CA SER A 169 23.96 6.49 -1.23
C SER A 169 24.05 6.66 0.30
N ASP A 170 24.29 7.90 0.73
CA ASP A 170 24.45 8.35 2.13
C ASP A 170 23.24 8.01 3.02
N GLY A 171 23.13 6.78 3.50
CA GLY A 171 22.14 6.32 4.48
C GLY A 171 20.68 6.52 4.06
N LYS A 172 20.46 6.87 2.78
CA LYS A 172 19.20 7.41 2.30
C LYS A 172 18.16 6.30 2.16
N LEU A 173 16.96 6.59 2.64
CA LEU A 173 15.81 5.71 2.43
C LEU A 173 15.58 5.49 0.92
N GLY A 174 15.05 4.33 0.56
CA GLY A 174 14.59 4.07 -0.80
C GLY A 174 13.41 4.98 -1.14
N SER A 175 13.15 5.23 -2.42
CA SER A 175 12.10 6.17 -2.85
C SER A 175 10.71 5.85 -2.29
N VAL A 176 10.36 4.57 -2.14
CA VAL A 176 9.08 4.14 -1.59
C VAL A 176 9.01 4.33 -0.08
N SER A 177 10.05 3.89 0.67
CA SER A 177 10.07 4.05 2.12
C SER A 177 10.20 5.51 2.54
N ASP A 178 11.00 6.30 1.82
CA ASP A 178 11.09 7.76 1.99
C ASP A 178 9.72 8.42 1.80
N TYR A 179 9.00 8.07 0.72
CA TYR A 179 7.66 8.61 0.48
C TYR A 179 6.70 8.23 1.60
N CYS A 180 6.65 6.96 2.00
CA CYS A 180 5.75 6.48 3.05
C CYS A 180 6.02 7.12 4.41
N VAL A 181 7.28 7.33 4.78
CA VAL A 181 7.63 8.02 6.05
C VAL A 181 7.01 9.42 6.13
N HIS A 182 6.89 10.12 5.00
CA HIS A 182 6.33 11.47 4.96
C HIS A 182 4.80 11.51 4.73
N HIS A 183 4.21 10.48 4.11
CA HIS A 183 2.83 10.55 3.60
C HIS A 183 1.88 9.49 4.16
N CYS A 184 2.37 8.44 4.85
CA CYS A 184 1.48 7.47 5.46
C CYS A 184 0.72 8.08 6.65
N VAL A 185 -0.56 7.72 6.75
CA VAL A 185 -1.45 8.12 7.86
C VAL A 185 -1.13 7.42 9.20
N CYS A 186 -0.22 6.46 9.20
CA CYS A 186 0.17 5.66 10.37
C CYS A 186 1.70 5.58 10.51
N PRO A 187 2.21 5.21 11.69
CA PRO A 187 3.65 5.01 11.90
C PRO A 187 4.28 4.07 10.86
N VAL A 188 5.44 4.47 10.35
CA VAL A 188 6.25 3.70 9.40
C VAL A 188 7.50 3.19 10.08
N VAL A 189 7.73 1.88 10.05
CA VAL A 189 8.93 1.24 10.58
C VAL A 189 9.79 0.79 9.40
N VAL A 190 10.98 1.37 9.27
CA VAL A 190 11.93 0.97 8.24
C VAL A 190 12.96 0.01 8.82
N VAL A 191 12.96 -1.22 8.32
CA VAL A 191 13.90 -2.27 8.69
C VAL A 191 15.06 -2.26 7.73
N ARG A 192 16.28 -2.11 8.27
CA ARG A 192 17.52 -2.17 7.49
C ARG A 192 17.93 -3.62 7.32
N TYR A 193 18.17 -4.03 6.09
CA TYR A 193 18.78 -5.33 5.81
C TYR A 193 20.21 -5.34 6.38
N PRO A 194 20.59 -6.35 7.18
CA PRO A 194 21.90 -6.38 7.82
C PRO A 194 23.00 -6.56 6.77
N ASP A 195 24.11 -5.85 6.95
CA ASP A 195 25.33 -6.16 6.22
C ASP A 195 26.07 -7.32 6.93
N ASP A 196 26.94 -8.04 6.20
CA ASP A 196 27.75 -9.16 6.73
C ASP A 196 28.63 -8.79 7.95
N LYS A 197 28.67 -7.51 8.35
CA LYS A 197 29.50 -6.97 9.43
C LYS A 197 28.72 -6.51 10.67
N ASP A 198 27.38 -6.45 10.63
CA ASP A 198 26.56 -5.77 11.66
C ASP A 198 25.99 -6.70 12.74
N VAL A 199 26.40 -7.97 12.78
CA VAL A 199 25.89 -8.98 13.73
C VAL A 199 26.25 -8.68 15.20
N GLY A 200 27.00 -7.60 15.48
CA GLY A 200 27.63 -7.37 16.79
C GLY A 200 27.19 -6.15 17.62
N ASN A 201 26.42 -5.18 17.09
CA ASN A 201 26.22 -3.93 17.82
C ASN A 201 24.86 -3.24 17.56
N ALA A 202 23.79 -3.72 18.20
CA ALA A 202 22.47 -3.10 18.11
C ALA A 202 21.96 -2.69 19.51
N GLN A 203 22.19 -1.43 19.89
CA GLN A 203 21.49 -0.79 21.02
C GLN A 203 20.39 0.11 20.45
N PRO A 204 19.15 0.04 20.94
CA PRO A 204 18.07 0.93 20.48
C PRO A 204 18.37 2.38 20.90
N VAL A 205 18.40 3.30 19.92
CA VAL A 205 18.54 4.74 20.16
C VAL A 205 17.20 5.41 19.89
N VAL A 206 16.65 6.09 20.89
CA VAL A 206 15.44 6.91 20.75
C VAL A 206 15.87 8.37 20.68
N THR A 207 15.51 9.06 19.59
CA THR A 207 15.74 10.50 19.44
C THR A 207 14.40 11.21 19.44
N VAL A 208 14.20 12.15 20.36
CA VAL A 208 13.00 12.99 20.43
C VAL A 208 13.42 14.41 20.05
N LYS A 209 12.81 14.98 19.01
CA LYS A 209 12.89 16.42 18.74
C LYS A 209 11.67 17.08 19.37
N GLU A 210 11.90 18.03 20.27
CA GLU A 210 10.85 18.90 20.79
C GLU A 210 10.39 19.84 19.67
N ALA A 211 9.08 20.01 19.52
CA ALA A 211 8.51 20.92 18.53
C ALA A 211 8.63 22.36 19.05
N GLU A 212 9.28 23.23 18.28
CA GLU A 212 9.35 24.66 18.58
C GLU A 212 7.96 25.27 18.36
N VAL A 213 7.38 25.82 19.42
CA VAL A 213 6.11 26.58 19.35
C VAL A 213 6.46 27.98 18.88
N GLU A 214 6.06 28.34 17.67
CA GLU A 214 6.12 29.73 17.21
C GLU A 214 5.07 30.56 17.97
N GLU A 215 5.53 31.43 18.89
CA GLU A 215 4.68 32.43 19.52
C GLU A 215 4.28 33.50 18.48
N GLU A 216 2.99 33.58 18.19
CA GLU A 216 2.38 34.61 17.36
C GLU A 216 2.48 35.96 18.09
N GLY A 217 3.49 36.76 17.74
CA GLY A 217 3.75 38.07 18.31
C GLY A 217 2.63 39.07 18.00
N GLY A 218 1.68 39.20 18.92
CA GLY A 218 0.70 40.29 18.96
C GLY A 218 1.40 41.63 19.23
N LYS A 219 1.36 42.54 18.24
CA LYS A 219 1.71 43.95 18.43
C LYS A 219 0.45 44.73 18.86
N GLY A 220 0.51 45.29 20.07
CA GLY A 220 -0.26 46.48 20.45
C GLY A 220 0.41 47.75 19.95
#